data_AF-A0A5C7YPP8-F1
#
_entry.id   AF-A0A5C7YPP8-F1
#
_cell.length_a   1.000
_cell.length_b   1.000
_cell.length_c   1.000
_cell.angle_alpha   90.00
_cell.angle_beta   90.00
_cell.angle_gamma   90.00
#
_symmetry.space_group_name_H-M   'P 1'
#
loop_
_entity.id
_entity.type
_entity.pdbx_description
1 polymer ?
#
loop_
_entity_poly.entity_id
_entity_poly.type
_entity_poly.pdbx_seq_one_letter_code
_entity_poly.pdbx_strand_id
1 'polypeptide(L)'
;MKEILKQARIEKGLSTRKLAEQAKIDQALISKFENGFRIPTKKQIQTLAQILEIDIKPLLVAWYKVKLDHNFDLNPFAIQAITEILQEKGIEVGNSSWRKRTNHDIVDS
;
A
#
# COMPACT_ATOMS: atom_id res chain seq x y z
N MET A 1 4.35 2.80 1.62
CA MET A 1 3.38 3.90 1.86
C MET A 1 3.87 4.83 2.96
N LYS A 2 4.07 4.36 4.20
CA LYS A 2 4.50 5.21 5.33
C LYS A 2 5.74 6.07 5.01
N GLU A 3 6.77 5.45 4.44
CA GLU A 3 8.00 6.14 4.02
C GLU A 3 7.75 7.14 2.88
N ILE A 4 6.86 6.82 1.95
CA ILE A 4 6.50 7.73 0.83
C ILE A 4 5.90 9.03 1.40
N LEU A 5 4.97 8.92 2.35
CA LEU A 5 4.35 10.09 2.99
C LEU A 5 5.36 10.90 3.80
N LYS A 6 6.18 10.21 4.62
CA LYS A 6 7.17 10.86 5.48
C LYS A 6 8.24 11.59 4.67
N GLN A 7 8.76 10.94 3.63
CA GLN A 7 9.80 11.49 2.77
C GLN A 7 9.27 12.70 1.99
N ALA A 8 8.09 12.58 1.36
CA ALA A 8 7.48 13.69 0.63
C ALA A 8 7.17 14.90 1.54
N ARG A 9 6.77 14.66 2.79
CA ARG A 9 6.59 15.73 3.78
C ARG A 9 7.91 16.47 4.06
N ILE A 10 9.00 15.72 4.26
CA ILE A 10 10.33 16.29 4.54
C ILE A 10 10.83 17.08 3.33
N GLU A 11 10.68 16.56 2.12
CA GLU A 11 11.05 17.23 0.86
C GLU A 11 10.26 18.53 0.64
N LYS A 12 8.99 18.55 1.04
CA LYS A 12 8.17 19.77 1.04
C LYS A 12 8.51 20.75 2.18
N GLY A 13 9.44 20.42 3.07
CA GLY A 13 9.80 21.24 4.23
C GLY A 13 8.65 21.44 5.22
N LEU A 14 7.67 20.53 5.24
CA LEU A 14 6.51 20.64 6.11
C LEU A 14 6.78 19.96 7.45
N SER A 15 6.46 20.63 8.55
CA SER A 15 6.33 19.96 9.84
C SER A 15 5.09 19.08 9.86
N THR A 16 5.07 18.04 10.69
CA THR A 16 3.88 17.19 10.89
C THR A 16 2.65 18.02 11.27
N ARG A 17 2.84 19.06 12.10
CA ARG A 17 1.78 20.01 12.48
C ARG A 17 1.23 20.78 11.27
N LYS A 18 2.12 21.31 10.42
CA LYS A 18 1.71 22.09 9.24
C LYS A 18 0.97 21.21 8.22
N LEU A 19 1.44 19.98 8.00
CA LEU A 19 0.75 19.02 7.14
C LEU A 19 -0.64 18.65 7.70
N ALA A 20 -0.73 18.41 9.01
CA ALA A 20 -1.98 18.11 9.69
C ALA A 20 -3.03 19.22 9.52
N GLU A 21 -2.60 20.48 9.71
CA GLU A 21 -3.44 21.66 9.52
C GLU A 21 -3.94 21.78 8.07
N GLN A 22 -3.03 21.69 7.09
CA GLN A 22 -3.39 21.76 5.66
C GLN A 22 -4.33 20.63 5.24
N ALA A 23 -4.08 19.41 5.74
CA ALA A 23 -4.89 18.25 5.42
C ALA A 23 -6.22 18.20 6.19
N LYS A 24 -6.40 19.06 7.20
CA LYS A 24 -7.51 18.99 8.17
C LYS A 24 -7.60 17.59 8.80
N ILE A 25 -6.45 17.05 9.17
CA ILE A 25 -6.29 15.74 9.82
C ILE A 25 -5.60 16.00 11.17
N ASP A 26 -5.98 15.26 12.20
CA ASP A 26 -5.30 15.30 13.48
C ASP A 26 -3.79 15.02 13.36
N GLN A 27 -2.95 15.78 14.06
CA GLN A 27 -1.49 15.64 13.96
C GLN A 27 -1.03 14.24 14.41
N ALA A 28 -1.63 13.67 15.45
CA ALA A 28 -1.27 12.34 15.91
C ALA A 28 -1.69 11.27 14.89
N LEU A 29 -2.76 11.47 14.12
CA LEU A 29 -3.10 10.61 12.98
C LEU A 29 -2.03 10.68 11.89
N ILE A 30 -1.57 11.87 11.50
CA ILE A 30 -0.45 12.00 10.53
C ILE A 30 0.79 11.24 11.03
N SER A 31 1.16 11.43 12.30
CA SER A 31 2.28 10.68 12.90
C SER A 31 2.05 9.16 12.85
N LYS A 32 0.83 8.68 13.13
CA LYS A 32 0.51 7.24 13.04
C LYS A 32 0.59 6.73 11.60
N PHE A 33 0.25 7.54 10.60
CA PHE A 33 0.35 7.19 9.18
C PHE A 33 1.82 7.07 8.75
N GLU A 34 2.66 8.05 9.11
CA GLU A 34 4.09 8.08 8.77
C GLU A 34 4.90 6.97 9.46
N ASN A 35 4.41 6.44 10.59
CA ASN A 35 5.04 5.31 11.27
C ASN A 35 4.40 3.95 10.94
N GLY A 36 3.28 3.94 10.19
CA GLY A 36 2.58 2.71 9.80
C GLY A 36 1.68 2.10 10.88
N PHE A 37 1.45 2.80 12.00
CA PHE A 37 0.53 2.34 13.05
C PHE A 37 -0.95 2.48 12.69
N ARG A 38 -1.27 3.27 11.65
CA ARG A 38 -2.64 3.41 11.15
C ARG A 38 -2.64 3.58 9.65
N ILE A 39 -3.63 2.98 9.01
CA ILE A 39 -3.84 3.10 7.57
C ILE A 39 -4.80 4.28 7.31
N PRO A 40 -4.42 5.29 6.50
CA PRO A 40 -5.31 6.40 6.16
C PRO A 40 -6.53 5.90 5.37
N THR A 41 -7.60 6.70 5.31
CA THR A 41 -8.70 6.46 4.36
C THR A 41 -8.27 6.85 2.94
N LYS A 42 -9.00 6.36 1.92
CA LYS A 42 -8.73 6.73 0.51
C LYS A 42 -8.81 8.25 0.30
N LYS A 43 -9.79 8.91 0.93
CA LYS A 43 -9.93 10.38 0.89
C LYS A 43 -8.71 11.07 1.49
N GLN A 44 -8.22 10.58 2.63
CA GLN A 44 -7.00 11.13 3.26
C GLN A 44 -5.76 10.91 2.37
N ILE A 45 -5.63 9.75 1.71
CA ILE A 45 -4.55 9.51 0.75
C ILE A 45 -4.59 10.51 -0.41
N GLN A 46 -5.77 10.79 -0.96
CA GLN A 46 -5.93 11.77 -2.03
C GLN A 46 -5.56 13.19 -1.56
N THR A 47 -6.03 13.59 -0.38
CA THR A 47 -5.69 14.89 0.22
C THR A 47 -4.19 15.02 0.48
N LEU A 48 -3.56 14.00 1.06
CA LEU A 48 -2.12 14.00 1.31
C LEU A 48 -1.31 14.04 0.01
N ALA A 49 -1.73 13.30 -1.01
CA ALA A 49 -1.07 13.33 -2.32
C ALA A 49 -1.08 14.72 -2.95
N GLN A 50 -2.22 15.42 -2.85
CA GLN A 50 -2.37 16.77 -3.37
C GLN A 50 -1.47 17.77 -2.63
N ILE A 51 -1.46 17.73 -1.29
CA ILE A 51 -0.67 18.67 -0.46
C ILE A 51 0.83 18.42 -0.62
N LEU A 52 1.22 17.14 -0.67
CA LEU A 52 2.63 16.74 -0.81
C LEU A 52 3.10 16.78 -2.27
N GLU A 53 2.20 17.04 -3.22
CA GLU A 53 2.44 17.03 -4.68
C GLU A 53 3.13 15.76 -5.17
N ILE A 54 2.66 14.61 -4.70
CA ILE A 54 3.13 13.29 -5.12
C ILE A 54 2.12 12.64 -6.07
N ASP A 55 2.62 11.86 -7.02
CA ASP A 55 1.74 11.10 -7.92
C ASP A 55 0.87 10.13 -7.10
N ILE A 56 -0.43 10.26 -7.29
CA ILE A 56 -1.45 9.47 -6.59
C ILE A 56 -1.36 7.99 -6.96
N LYS A 57 -0.92 7.63 -8.17
CA LYS A 57 -0.84 6.24 -8.64
C LYS A 57 0.10 5.37 -7.78
N PRO A 58 1.41 5.66 -7.66
CA PRO A 58 2.31 4.88 -6.84
C PRO A 58 1.91 4.89 -5.36
N LEU A 59 1.35 6.00 -4.87
CA LEU A 59 0.86 6.07 -3.49
C LEU A 59 -0.34 5.15 -3.24
N LEU A 60 -1.31 5.11 -4.16
CA LEU A 60 -2.47 4.22 -4.05
C LEU A 60 -2.04 2.75 -4.12
N VAL A 61 -1.13 2.38 -5.02
CA VAL A 61 -0.59 1.01 -5.06
C VAL A 61 0.03 0.64 -3.71
N ALA A 62 0.86 1.52 -3.14
CA ALA A 62 1.46 1.30 -1.84
C ALA A 62 0.42 1.23 -0.70
N TRP A 63 -0.68 1.98 -0.79
CA TRP A 63 -1.79 1.93 0.16
C TRP A 63 -2.58 0.63 0.07
N TYR A 64 -2.94 0.19 -1.14
CA TYR A 64 -3.63 -1.08 -1.36
C TYR A 64 -2.80 -2.27 -0.88
N LYS A 65 -1.47 -2.24 -1.09
CA LYS A 65 -0.57 -3.28 -0.56
C LYS A 65 -0.72 -3.44 0.96
N VAL A 66 -0.68 -2.33 1.71
CA VAL A 66 -0.83 -2.36 3.18
C VAL A 66 -2.25 -2.79 3.58
N LYS A 67 -3.27 -2.35 2.84
CA LYS A 67 -4.66 -2.76 3.09
C LYS A 67 -4.88 -4.25 2.88
N LEU A 68 -4.32 -4.83 1.82
CA LEU A 68 -4.44 -6.25 1.52
C LEU A 68 -3.72 -7.08 2.57
N ASP A 69 -2.48 -6.71 2.89
CA ASP A 69 -1.66 -7.36 3.92
C ASP A 69 -2.34 -7.40 5.31
N HIS A 70 -3.09 -6.35 5.67
CA HIS A 70 -3.83 -6.33 6.94
C HIS A 70 -5.16 -7.09 6.91
N ASN A 71 -5.79 -7.23 5.75
CA ASN A 71 -7.16 -7.73 5.64
C ASN A 71 -7.23 -9.18 5.15
N PHE A 72 -6.18 -9.68 4.52
CA PHE A 72 -6.14 -11.01 3.93
C PHE A 72 -4.95 -11.78 4.46
N ASP A 73 -5.21 -12.97 4.97
CA ASP A 73 -4.16 -13.99 5.08
C ASP A 73 -3.84 -14.49 3.68
N LEU A 74 -2.67 -14.11 3.15
CA LEU A 74 -2.21 -14.46 1.81
C LEU A 74 -1.66 -15.89 1.79
N ASN A 75 -2.50 -16.85 2.16
CA ASN A 75 -2.20 -18.27 2.06
C ASN A 75 -2.43 -18.79 0.61
N PRO A 76 -1.98 -20.01 0.28
CA PRO A 76 -2.09 -20.55 -1.07
C PRO A 76 -3.52 -20.55 -1.63
N PHE A 77 -4.53 -20.80 -0.80
CA PHE A 77 -5.94 -20.80 -1.23
C PHE A 77 -6.45 -19.40 -1.53
N ALA A 78 -6.08 -18.40 -0.72
CA ALA A 78 -6.43 -17.00 -0.99
C ALA A 78 -5.80 -16.50 -2.30
N ILE A 79 -4.55 -16.90 -2.57
CA ILE A 79 -3.86 -16.58 -3.82
C ILE A 79 -4.56 -17.26 -5.01
N GLN A 80 -4.95 -18.53 -4.87
CA GLN A 80 -5.71 -19.24 -5.90
C GLN A 80 -7.05 -18.55 -6.19
N ALA A 81 -7.84 -18.25 -5.17
CA ALA A 81 -9.13 -17.58 -5.33
C ALA A 81 -9.00 -16.21 -6.02
N ILE A 82 -7.98 -15.41 -5.66
CA ILE A 82 -7.70 -14.13 -6.34
C ILE A 82 -7.34 -14.37 -7.80
N THR A 83 -6.55 -15.39 -8.10
CA THR A 83 -6.13 -15.72 -9.47
C THR A 83 -7.32 -16.09 -10.35
N GLU A 84 -8.23 -16.92 -9.85
CA GLU A 84 -9.45 -17.32 -10.55
C GLU A 84 -10.36 -16.10 -10.83
N ILE A 85 -10.58 -15.23 -9.84
CA ILE A 85 -11.34 -13.98 -10.01
C ILE A 85 -10.73 -13.08 -11.10
N LEU A 86 -9.41 -12.99 -11.17
CA LEU A 86 -8.73 -12.17 -12.18
C LEU A 86 -8.91 -12.76 -13.59
N GLN A 87 -8.82 -14.09 -13.74
CA GLN A 87 -9.08 -14.79 -14.99
C GLN A 87 -10.52 -14.61 -15.46
N GLU A 88 -11.51 -14.75 -14.59
CA GLU A 88 -12.94 -14.51 -14.89
C GLU A 88 -13.19 -13.08 -15.38
N LYS A 89 -12.44 -12.11 -14.84
CA LYS A 89 -12.52 -10.70 -15.24
C LYS A 89 -11.71 -10.37 -16.49
N GLY A 90 -11.03 -11.35 -17.11
CA GLY A 90 -10.16 -11.15 -18.26
C GLY A 90 -8.94 -10.28 -17.95
N ILE A 91 -8.50 -10.25 -16.68
CA ILE A 91 -7.32 -9.48 -16.25
C ILE A 91 -6.11 -10.42 -16.28
N GLU A 92 -5.20 -10.18 -17.24
CA GLU A 92 -3.94 -10.90 -17.30
C GLU A 92 -2.99 -10.41 -16.19
N VAL A 93 -2.67 -11.30 -15.25
CA VAL A 93 -1.63 -11.04 -14.26
C VAL A 93 -0.29 -11.36 -14.91
N GLY A 94 0.49 -10.33 -15.22
CA GLY A 94 1.79 -10.50 -15.87
C GLY A 94 2.67 -11.48 -15.09
N ASN A 95 2.98 -12.63 -15.70
CA ASN A 95 3.91 -13.64 -15.19
C ASN A 95 5.32 -13.04 -15.05
N SER A 96 5.56 -12.30 -13.98
CA SER A 96 6.90 -11.92 -13.57
C SER A 96 7.15 -12.58 -12.21
N SER A 97 8.00 -13.60 -12.23
CA SER A 97 8.73 -14.20 -11.10
C SER A 97 8.06 -15.17 -10.12
N TRP A 98 6.74 -15.39 -10.09
CA TRP A 98 6.15 -16.37 -9.14
C TRP A 98 6.37 -17.85 -9.50
N ARG A 99 6.69 -18.18 -10.77
CA ARG A 99 6.86 -19.58 -11.24
C ARG A 99 8.26 -20.19 -11.03
N LYS A 100 9.21 -19.52 -10.35
CA LYS A 100 10.58 -20.07 -10.16
C LYS A 100 10.92 -20.55 -8.75
N ARG A 101 9.96 -20.66 -7.82
CA ARG A 101 10.21 -21.21 -6.47
C ARG A 101 9.12 -22.18 -5.99
N THR A 102 8.68 -23.10 -6.84
CA THR A 102 8.00 -24.33 -6.39
C THR A 102 8.33 -25.44 -7.39
N ASN A 103 9.57 -25.93 -7.31
CA ASN A 103 10.01 -27.22 -7.86
C ASN A 103 11.40 -27.52 -7.28
N HIS A 104 11.49 -27.82 -5.98
CA HIS A 104 12.60 -28.64 -5.47
C HIS A 104 12.31 -29.42 -4.18
N ASP A 105 11.32 -29.07 -3.36
CA ASP A 105 11.21 -29.70 -2.03
C ASP A 105 10.07 -30.73 -1.88
N ILE A 106 9.71 -31.44 -2.96
CA ILE A 106 8.88 -32.66 -2.87
C ILE A 106 9.56 -33.80 -3.63
N VAL A 107 10.81 -34.07 -3.29
CA VAL A 107 11.41 -35.41 -3.32
C VAL A 107 12.40 -35.44 -2.16
N ASP A 108 12.30 -36.46 -1.31
CA ASP A 108 13.14 -36.78 -0.14
C ASP A 108 12.78 -36.13 1.22
N SER A 109 11.82 -36.73 1.92
CA SER A 109 11.99 -37.32 3.27
C SER A 109 10.76 -38.14 3.67
#